data_AF-A0A7J4LLG0-F1
#
_entry.id   AF-A0A7J4LLG0-F1
#
_cell.length_a   1.000
_cell.length_b   1.000
_cell.length_c   1.000
_cell.angle_alpha   90.00
_cell.angle_beta   90.00
_cell.angle_gamma   90.00
#
_symmetry.space_group_name_H-M   'P 1'
#
loop_
_entity.id
_entity.type
_entity.pdbx_description
1 polymer ?
#
loop_
_entity_poly.entity_id
_entity_poly.type
_entity_poly.pdbx_seq_one_letter_code
_entity_poly.pdbx_strand_id
1 'polypeptide(L)'
;MDSRKCSRIVSTLLERKLITKERESHKGKLTFRLRYAGKERHVDLTRFECLVAGSRFSPCTGCSLDCMPESCDLLLEWIGNLGEED
;
A
#
# COMPACT_ATOMS: atom_id res chain seq x y z
N MET A 1 3.55 6.55 15.06
CA MET A 1 4.54 5.49 14.78
C MET A 1 5.94 6.00 15.11
N ASP A 2 6.77 5.25 15.87
CA ASP A 2 8.18 5.60 16.16
C ASP A 2 9.09 4.89 15.14
N SER A 3 10.17 5.54 14.71
CA SER A 3 11.14 5.02 13.72
C SER A 3 11.69 3.63 14.11
N ARG A 4 11.86 3.35 15.40
CA ARG A 4 12.32 2.04 15.90
C ARG A 4 11.30 0.93 15.62
N LYS A 5 10.01 1.21 15.80
CA LYS A 5 8.94 0.24 15.51
C LYS A 5 8.88 -0.07 14.02
N CYS A 6 8.95 0.97 13.19
CA CYS A 6 8.97 0.82 11.74
C CYS A 6 10.17 -0.03 11.28
N SER A 7 11.38 0.26 11.79
CA SER A 7 12.59 -0.50 11.48
C SER A 7 12.44 -2.00 11.82
N ARG A 8 11.90 -2.32 12.99
CA ARG A 8 11.65 -3.73 13.40
C ARG A 8 10.67 -4.45 12.48
N ILE A 9 9.58 -3.79 12.09
CA ILE A 9 8.58 -4.35 11.16
C ILE A 9 9.25 -4.64 9.82
N VAL A 10 9.99 -3.68 9.26
CA VAL A 10 10.70 -3.83 7.98
C VAL A 10 11.70 -4.98 8.03
N SER A 11 12.52 -5.09 9.09
CA SER A 11 13.46 -6.21 9.26
C SER A 11 12.73 -7.56 9.29
N THR A 12 11.64 -7.66 10.05
CA THR A 12 10.85 -8.90 10.15
C THR A 12 10.29 -9.32 8.79
N LEU A 13 9.80 -8.36 8.00
CA LEU A 13 9.26 -8.64 6.65
C LEU A 13 10.35 -9.04 5.66
N LEU A 14 11.56 -8.47 5.76
CA LEU A 14 12.72 -8.85 4.96
C LEU A 14 13.20 -10.27 5.31
N GLU A 15 13.30 -10.60 6.60
CA GLU A 15 13.67 -11.94 7.07
C GLU A 15 12.69 -13.01 6.58
N ARG A 16 11.39 -12.69 6.58
CA ARG A 16 10.33 -13.55 6.04
C ARG A 16 10.26 -13.57 4.51
N LYS A 17 11.12 -12.83 3.80
CA LYS A 17 11.13 -12.70 2.34
C LYS A 17 9.79 -12.27 1.75
N LEU A 18 9.03 -11.44 2.48
CA LEU A 18 7.75 -10.88 2.00
C LEU A 18 7.95 -9.57 1.25
N ILE A 19 9.06 -8.88 1.51
CA ILE A 19 9.45 -7.65 0.84
C ILE A 19 10.92 -7.70 0.42
N THR A 20 11.30 -6.87 -0.55
CA THR A 20 12.69 -6.55 -0.91
C THR A 20 12.98 -5.08 -0.62
N LYS A 21 14.26 -4.73 -0.54
CA LYS A 21 14.73 -3.39 -0.21
C LYS A 21 15.79 -2.95 -1.22
N GLU A 22 15.51 -1.86 -1.93
CA GLU A 22 16.41 -1.25 -2.91
C GLU A 22 16.92 0.09 -2.37
N ARG A 23 18.21 0.39 -2.54
CA ARG A 23 18.76 1.70 -2.19
C ARG A 23 18.28 2.73 -3.21
N GLU A 24 17.75 3.85 -2.73
CA GLU A 24 17.26 4.93 -3.56
C GLU A 24 17.67 6.28 -2.96
N SER A 25 17.84 7.30 -3.80
CA SER A 25 17.99 8.68 -3.33
C SER A 25 16.72 9.44 -3.65
N HIS A 26 16.09 10.05 -2.66
CA HIS A 26 14.93 10.89 -2.85
C HIS A 26 15.21 12.29 -2.28
N LYS A 27 15.12 13.31 -3.14
CA LYS A 27 15.43 14.71 -2.79
C LYS A 27 16.80 14.87 -2.10
N GLY A 28 17.82 14.16 -2.60
CA GLY A 28 19.20 14.23 -2.11
C GLY A 28 19.46 13.49 -0.78
N LYS A 29 18.43 12.86 -0.19
CA LYS A 29 18.59 12.02 1.00
C LYS A 29 18.60 10.55 0.60
N LEU A 30 19.57 9.80 1.11
CA LEU A 30 19.60 8.35 0.96
C LEU A 30 18.40 7.75 1.69
N THR A 31 17.61 7.00 0.94
CA THR A 31 16.43 6.28 1.41
C THR A 31 16.43 4.86 0.84
N PHE A 32 15.36 4.13 1.06
CA PHE A 32 15.16 2.82 0.51
C PHE A 32 13.75 2.67 -0.03
N ARG A 33 13.63 2.01 -1.18
CA ARG A 33 12.36 1.59 -1.75
C ARG A 33 12.07 0.16 -1.31
N LEU A 34 10.90 -0.05 -0.72
CA LEU A 34 10.40 -1.37 -0.39
C LEU A 34 9.54 -1.88 -1.54
N ARG A 35 9.73 -3.13 -1.95
CA ARG A 35 8.85 -3.79 -2.93
C ARG A 35 8.31 -5.08 -2.36
N TYR A 36 7.14 -5.50 -2.81
CA TYR A 36 6.61 -6.82 -2.49
C TYR A 36 7.48 -7.89 -3.16
N ALA A 37 7.84 -8.94 -2.42
CA ALA A 37 8.72 -10.01 -2.91
C ALA A 37 7.96 -11.26 -3.37
N GLY A 38 6.64 -11.31 -3.15
CA GLY A 38 5.82 -12.42 -3.64
C GLY A 38 5.63 -12.38 -5.15
N LYS A 39 5.06 -13.45 -5.71
CA LYS A 39 4.68 -13.46 -7.13
C LYS A 39 3.66 -12.35 -7.33
N GLU A 40 3.92 -11.44 -8.27
CA GLU A 40 2.88 -10.57 -8.79
C GLU A 40 1.73 -11.48 -9.19
N ARG A 41 0.60 -11.38 -8.48
CA ARG A 41 -0.63 -11.97 -9.00
C ARG A 41 -0.83 -11.30 -10.34
N HIS A 42 -0.91 -12.08 -11.41
CA HIS A 42 -1.41 -11.57 -12.68
C HIS A 42 -2.80 -11.00 -12.37
N VAL A 43 -2.86 -9.69 -12.21
CA VAL A 43 -4.12 -9.00 -11.99
C VAL A 43 -4.79 -9.02 -13.35
N ASP A 44 -5.77 -9.91 -13.49
CA ASP A 44 -6.71 -9.81 -14.58
C ASP A 44 -7.43 -8.47 -14.42
N LEU A 45 -7.08 -7.49 -15.25
CA LEU A 45 -7.64 -6.14 -15.20
C LEU A 45 -9.15 -6.11 -15.51
N THR A 46 -9.73 -7.23 -15.94
CA THR A 46 -11.19 -7.39 -16.05
C THR A 46 -11.87 -7.63 -14.70
N ARG A 47 -11.11 -7.95 -13.65
CA ARG A 47 -11.61 -8.16 -12.29
C ARG A 47 -11.42 -6.90 -11.48
N PHE A 48 -12.54 -6.30 -11.07
CA PHE A 48 -12.56 -5.15 -10.16
C PHE A 48 -12.17 -5.50 -8.72
N GLU A 49 -11.70 -6.72 -8.45
CA GLU A 49 -11.25 -7.19 -7.14
C GLU A 49 -10.20 -6.26 -6.52
N CYS A 50 -9.31 -5.66 -7.33
CA CYS A 50 -8.30 -4.70 -6.84
C CYS A 50 -8.86 -3.33 -6.42
N LEU A 51 -10.12 -3.04 -6.77
CA LEU A 51 -10.81 -1.81 -6.39
C LEU A 51 -11.73 -2.04 -5.18
N VAL A 52 -11.79 -3.26 -4.64
CA VAL A 52 -12.62 -3.60 -3.49
C VAL A 52 -11.73 -3.84 -2.28
N ALA A 53 -12.08 -3.23 -1.15
CA ALA A 53 -11.47 -3.43 0.16
C ALA A 53 -12.58 -3.82 1.15
N GLY A 54 -12.54 -5.04 1.68
CA GLY A 54 -13.68 -5.63 2.38
C GLY A 54 -14.93 -5.64 1.50
N SER A 55 -16.00 -4.99 1.95
CA SER A 55 -17.26 -4.80 1.20
C SER A 55 -17.36 -3.45 0.47
N ARG A 56 -16.28 -2.67 0.39
CA ARG A 56 -16.30 -1.28 -0.12
C ARG A 56 -15.51 -1.12 -1.41
N PHE A 57 -16.13 -0.45 -2.38
CA PHE A 57 -15.46 -0.06 -3.63
C PHE A 57 -14.58 1.19 -3.43
N SER A 58 -13.53 1.31 -4.23
CA SER A 58 -12.59 2.43 -4.17
C SER A 58 -13.34 3.75 -4.41
N PRO A 59 -13.19 4.75 -3.53
CA PRO A 59 -13.92 6.02 -3.68
C PRO A 59 -13.48 6.79 -4.92
N CYS A 60 -12.24 6.60 -5.38
CA CYS A 60 -11.64 7.36 -6.47
C CYS A 60 -12.26 7.05 -7.85
N THR A 61 -13.01 5.96 -8.02
CA THR A 61 -13.62 5.64 -9.32
C THR A 61 -14.83 6.51 -9.67
N GLY A 62 -15.38 7.24 -8.70
CA GLY A 62 -16.53 8.12 -8.90
C GLY A 62 -16.50 9.37 -8.02
N CYS A 63 -15.38 9.66 -7.37
CA CYS A 63 -15.25 10.85 -6.53
C CYS A 63 -15.31 12.11 -7.41
N SER A 64 -16.22 13.02 -7.09
CA SER A 64 -16.32 14.34 -7.74
C SER A 64 -15.67 15.46 -6.92
N LEU A 65 -14.99 15.11 -5.82
CA LEU A 65 -14.28 16.07 -4.98
C LEU A 65 -12.93 16.39 -5.61
N ASP A 66 -12.54 17.66 -5.58
CA ASP A 66 -11.18 18.10 -5.87
C ASP A 66 -10.29 17.79 -4.66
N CYS A 67 -9.88 16.52 -4.54
CA CYS A 67 -9.10 16.02 -3.42
C CYS A 67 -7.73 15.50 -3.87
N MET A 68 -6.74 15.60 -2.98
CA MET A 68 -5.44 14.95 -3.14
C MET A 68 -5.43 13.59 -2.43
N PRO A 69 -5.01 12.51 -3.08
CA PRO A 69 -4.98 11.16 -2.48
C PRO A 69 -4.26 11.11 -1.13
N GLU A 70 -3.20 11.88 -0.96
CA GLU A 70 -2.37 11.93 0.25
C GLU A 70 -3.12 12.45 1.49
N SER A 71 -4.22 13.16 1.29
CA SER A 71 -5.03 13.78 2.35
C SER A 71 -6.53 13.45 2.22
N CYS A 72 -6.89 12.43 1.45
CA CYS A 72 -8.29 12.07 1.21
C CYS A 72 -8.79 11.11 2.31
N ASP A 73 -9.74 11.57 3.13
CA ASP A 73 -10.30 10.76 4.22
C ASP A 73 -11.05 9.52 3.72
N LEU A 74 -11.79 9.64 2.61
CA LEU A 74 -12.51 8.52 2.00
C LEU A 74 -11.53 7.43 1.53
N LEU A 75 -10.40 7.85 0.93
CA LEU A 75 -9.37 6.92 0.50
C LEU A 75 -8.68 6.27 1.70
N LEU A 76 -8.43 7.05 2.76
CA LEU A 76 -7.84 6.53 3.99
C LEU A 76 -8.74 5.48 4.66
N GLU A 77 -10.04 5.73 4.73
CA GLU A 77 -11.02 4.76 5.23
C GLU A 77 -11.00 3.49 4.36
N TRP A 78 -11.05 3.63 3.04
CA TRP A 78 -10.98 2.49 2.12
C TRP A 78 -9.71 1.66 2.28
N ILE A 79 -8.54 2.31 2.38
CA ILE A 79 -7.25 1.63 2.64
C ILE A 79 -7.28 0.87 3.97
N GLY A 80 -7.96 1.40 4.99
CA GLY A 80 -8.12 0.74 6.28
C GLY A 80 -8.86 -0.59 6.21
N ASN A 81 -9.71 -0.78 5.20
CA ASN A 81 -10.44 -2.03 4.97
C ASN A 81 -9.65 -3.04 4.09
N LEU A 82 -8.43 -2.70 3.65
CA LEU A 82 -7.59 -3.62 2.86
C LEU A 82 -7.11 -4.77 3.73
N GLY A 83 -7.55 -5.99 3.42
CA GLY A 83 -7.20 -7.20 4.16
C GLY A 83 -8.25 -7.64 5.19
N GLU A 84 -9.40 -6.96 5.26
CA GLU A 84 -10.61 -7.56 5.84
C GLU A 84 -11.09 -8.63 4.85
N GLU A 85 -10.96 -9.90 5.25
CA GLU A 85 -11.59 -11.05 4.58
C GLU A 85 -12.92 -11.34 5.33
N ASP A 86 -14.01 -11.58 4.59
CA ASP A 86 -15.29 -12.07 5.16
C ASP A 86 -15.14 -13.48 5.78
#